data_AF-A0A5J4WIG9-F1
#
_entry.id   AF-A0A5J4WIG9-F1
#
_cell.length_a   1.000
_cell.length_b   1.000
_cell.length_c   1.000
_cell.angle_alpha   90.00
_cell.angle_beta   90.00
_cell.angle_gamma   90.00
#
_symmetry.space_group_name_H-M   'P 1'
#
loop_
_entity.id
_entity.type
_entity.pdbx_description
1 polymer ?
#
loop_
_entity_poly.entity_id
_entity_poly.type
_entity_poly.pdbx_seq_one_letter_code
_entity_poly.pdbx_strand_id
1 'polypeptide(L)'
;MEVSLLSIFCGLYGIANESIRAEGMKNIRQFNKLSANADKNYGQASSNGERKPNPWIFTKFLRYHNKDYYEQIIKPLLKKNYDLKKQQKITNVLKSIEKYEIDLKDPFTLKDILDKASNGEYANQIELVAQDLQKILKVA
;
A
#
# COMPACT_ATOMS: atom_id res chain seq x y z
N MET A 1 -9.79 37.84 -1.09
CA MET A 1 -8.59 37.04 -1.46
C MET A 1 -9.09 35.71 -2.01
N GLU A 2 -8.76 35.37 -3.25
CA GLU A 2 -9.09 34.07 -3.84
C GLU A 2 -8.04 33.03 -3.45
N VAL A 3 -8.47 31.80 -3.15
CA VAL A 3 -7.58 30.71 -2.75
C VAL A 3 -7.74 29.57 -3.75
N SER A 4 -6.63 29.08 -4.30
CA SER A 4 -6.64 27.93 -5.19
C SER A 4 -6.99 26.66 -4.43
N LEU A 5 -7.99 25.93 -4.93
CA LEU A 5 -8.39 24.63 -4.42
C LEU A 5 -7.69 23.46 -5.15
N LEU A 6 -6.77 23.73 -6.08
CA LEU A 6 -6.13 22.72 -6.94
C LEU A 6 -5.58 21.53 -6.15
N SER A 7 -4.88 21.78 -5.05
CA SER A 7 -4.30 20.72 -4.21
C SER A 7 -5.36 19.81 -3.58
N ILE A 8 -6.54 20.35 -3.25
CA ILE A 8 -7.67 19.56 -2.71
C ILE A 8 -8.22 18.64 -3.81
N PHE A 9 -8.33 19.11 -5.05
CA PHE A 9 -8.72 18.26 -6.18
C PHE A 9 -7.70 17.15 -6.44
N CYS A 10 -6.41 17.46 -6.47
CA CYS A 10 -5.35 16.43 -6.58
C CYS A 10 -5.44 15.39 -5.44
N GLY A 11 -5.82 15.82 -4.24
CA GLY A 11 -6.09 14.92 -3.12
C GLY A 11 -7.28 14.00 -3.37
N LEU A 12 -8.41 14.55 -3.80
CA LEU A 12 -9.67 13.81 -3.98
C LEU A 12 -9.57 12.82 -5.14
N TYR A 13 -8.97 13.21 -6.27
CA TYR A 13 -8.72 12.31 -7.38
C TYR A 13 -7.73 11.19 -7.06
N GLY A 14 -6.93 11.35 -6.00
CA GLY A 14 -6.07 10.27 -5.50
C GLY A 14 -6.84 9.17 -4.78
N ILE A 15 -8.10 9.44 -4.37
CA ILE A 15 -8.93 8.47 -3.66
C ILE A 15 -9.51 7.48 -4.67
N ALA A 16 -9.16 6.20 -4.49
CA ALA A 16 -9.65 5.12 -5.35
C ALA A 16 -11.14 4.82 -5.15
N ASN A 17 -11.65 5.00 -3.92
CA ASN A 17 -13.07 4.80 -3.63
C ASN A 17 -13.91 5.94 -4.23
N GLU A 18 -14.70 5.60 -5.25
CA GLU A 18 -15.47 6.58 -6.03
C GLU A 18 -16.58 7.26 -5.22
N SER A 19 -17.21 6.53 -4.29
CA SER A 19 -18.25 7.10 -3.42
C SER A 19 -17.68 8.19 -2.53
N ILE A 20 -16.53 7.92 -1.88
CA ILE A 20 -15.84 8.90 -1.03
C ILE A 20 -15.39 10.11 -1.88
N ARG A 21 -14.86 9.85 -3.08
CA ARG A 21 -14.45 10.92 -4.00
C ARG A 21 -15.63 11.81 -4.42
N ALA A 22 -16.77 11.21 -4.76
CA ALA A 22 -17.97 11.92 -5.17
C ALA A 22 -18.57 12.75 -4.02
N GLU A 23 -18.60 12.19 -2.81
CA GLU A 23 -19.03 12.91 -1.61
C GLU A 23 -18.12 14.11 -1.31
N GLY A 24 -16.79 13.91 -1.38
CA GLY A 24 -15.83 15.00 -1.26
C GLY A 24 -16.06 16.13 -2.26
N MET A 25 -16.37 15.78 -3.53
CA MET A 25 -16.72 16.78 -4.54
C MET A 25 -18.01 17.52 -4.25
N LYS A 26 -19.04 16.81 -3.80
CA LYS A 26 -20.30 17.42 -3.38
C LYS A 26 -20.08 18.43 -2.26
N ASN A 27 -19.28 18.07 -1.26
CA ASN A 27 -18.98 18.94 -0.13
C ASN A 27 -18.24 20.21 -0.56
N ILE A 28 -17.29 20.12 -1.50
CA ILE A 28 -16.60 21.33 -2.00
C ILE A 28 -17.60 22.29 -2.63
N ARG A 29 -18.50 21.79 -3.50
CA ARG A 29 -19.53 22.61 -4.16
C ARG A 29 -20.53 23.20 -3.18
N GLN A 30 -20.85 22.48 -2.11
CA GLN A 30 -21.81 22.92 -1.11
C GLN A 30 -21.24 23.99 -0.16
N PHE A 31 -19.98 23.85 0.26
CA PHE A 31 -19.40 24.68 1.32
C PHE A 31 -18.50 25.82 0.79
N ASN A 32 -18.28 25.92 -0.51
CA ASN A 32 -17.42 26.95 -1.10
C ASN A 32 -18.14 27.73 -2.20
N LYS A 33 -17.84 29.02 -2.33
CA LYS A 33 -18.22 29.84 -3.49
C LYS A 33 -17.20 29.64 -4.59
N LEU A 34 -17.54 28.83 -5.59
CA LEU A 34 -16.64 28.50 -6.70
C LEU A 34 -16.78 29.55 -7.80
N SER A 35 -15.66 30.01 -8.34
CA SER A 35 -15.68 30.85 -9.55
C SER A 35 -15.92 29.98 -10.78
N ALA A 36 -16.38 30.59 -11.88
CA ALA A 36 -16.54 29.89 -13.16
C ALA A 36 -15.22 29.25 -13.64
N ASN A 37 -14.08 29.88 -13.34
CA ASN A 37 -12.76 29.33 -13.61
C ASN A 37 -12.44 28.11 -12.74
N ALA A 38 -12.90 28.09 -11.49
CA ALA A 38 -12.73 26.93 -10.62
C ALA A 38 -13.52 25.75 -11.19
N ASP A 39 -14.78 25.96 -11.57
CA ASP A 39 -15.62 24.93 -12.21
C ASP A 39 -14.99 24.34 -13.49
N LYS A 40 -14.38 25.19 -14.32
CA LYS A 40 -13.71 24.77 -15.55
C LYS A 40 -12.40 24.01 -15.28
N ASN A 41 -11.61 24.45 -14.30
CA ASN A 41 -10.34 23.81 -13.94
C ASN A 41 -10.52 22.45 -13.25
N TYR A 42 -11.71 22.14 -12.70
CA TYR A 42 -12.00 20.83 -12.11
C TYR A 42 -11.96 19.69 -13.12
N GLY A 43 -12.52 19.87 -14.31
CA GLY A 43 -12.47 18.87 -15.38
C GLY A 43 -11.05 18.69 -15.95
N GLN A 44 -10.27 19.77 -15.98
CA GLN A 44 -8.89 19.75 -16.46
C GLN A 44 -7.91 19.10 -15.47
N ALA A 45 -8.10 19.21 -14.15
CA ALA A 45 -7.27 18.51 -13.18
C ALA A 45 -7.41 16.97 -13.26
N SER A 46 -8.54 16.47 -13.78
CA SER A 46 -8.72 15.05 -14.09
C SER A 46 -7.91 14.59 -15.31
N SER A 47 -7.50 15.52 -16.19
CA SER A 47 -6.90 15.23 -17.51
C SER A 47 -5.47 15.73 -17.65
N ASN A 48 -5.03 16.71 -16.86
CA ASN A 48 -3.71 17.31 -16.95
C ASN A 48 -2.83 16.86 -15.79
N GLY A 49 -1.90 15.95 -16.11
CA GLY A 49 -0.91 15.35 -15.21
C GLY A 49 0.11 16.32 -14.57
N GLU A 50 -0.20 17.61 -14.39
CA GLU A 50 0.69 18.58 -13.74
C GLU A 50 0.97 18.23 -12.27
N ARG A 51 0.04 17.53 -11.59
CA ARG A 51 0.27 16.94 -10.27
C ARG A 51 -0.40 15.57 -10.16
N LYS A 52 0.41 14.54 -9.87
CA LYS A 52 -0.07 13.17 -9.66
C LYS A 52 -1.08 13.13 -8.50
N PRO A 53 -2.30 12.60 -8.71
CA PRO A 53 -3.30 12.49 -7.65
C PRO A 53 -2.76 11.73 -6.44
N ASN A 54 -2.96 12.27 -5.23
CA ASN A 54 -2.39 11.71 -4.01
C ASN A 54 -3.24 12.05 -2.76
N PRO A 55 -3.92 11.06 -2.14
CA PRO A 55 -4.73 11.28 -0.94
C PRO A 55 -3.95 11.87 0.25
N TRP A 56 -2.63 11.64 0.30
CA TRP A 56 -1.77 12.15 1.38
C TRP A 56 -1.70 13.68 1.41
N ILE A 57 -2.19 14.37 0.38
CA ILE A 57 -2.32 15.82 0.42
C ILE A 57 -3.25 16.26 1.55
N PHE A 58 -4.32 15.50 1.85
CA PHE A 58 -5.25 15.86 2.93
C PHE A 58 -4.60 15.84 4.30
N THR A 59 -3.67 14.92 4.56
CA THR A 59 -2.98 14.88 5.85
C THR A 59 -2.14 16.12 6.06
N LYS A 60 -1.51 16.65 4.99
CA LYS A 60 -0.78 17.92 5.04
C LYS A 60 -1.71 19.11 5.28
N PHE A 61 -2.86 19.15 4.58
CA PHE A 61 -3.86 20.20 4.78
C PHE A 61 -4.39 20.21 6.21
N LEU A 62 -4.80 19.05 6.72
CA LEU A 62 -5.31 18.94 8.10
C LEU A 62 -4.22 19.32 9.11
N ARG A 63 -2.99 18.88 8.91
CA ARG A 63 -1.87 19.26 9.79
C ARG A 63 -1.62 20.77 9.84
N TYR A 64 -1.80 21.47 8.72
CA TYR A 64 -1.56 22.91 8.64
C TYR A 64 -2.75 23.75 9.11
N HIS A 65 -3.97 23.39 8.72
CA HIS A 65 -5.17 24.19 8.95
C HIS A 65 -5.98 23.75 10.18
N ASN A 66 -5.82 22.51 10.65
CA ASN A 66 -6.52 22.00 11.82
C ASN A 66 -5.62 21.04 12.60
N LYS A 67 -4.59 21.62 13.23
CA LYS A 67 -3.52 20.91 13.91
C LYS A 67 -4.03 19.96 15.01
N ASP A 68 -4.98 20.42 15.82
CA ASP A 68 -5.52 19.63 16.93
C ASP A 68 -6.25 18.39 16.42
N TYR A 69 -7.09 18.54 15.39
CA TYR A 69 -7.75 17.41 14.75
C TYR A 69 -6.73 16.44 14.14
N TYR A 70 -5.67 16.96 13.50
CA TYR A 70 -4.62 16.12 12.96
C TYR A 70 -3.90 15.30 14.05
N GLU A 71 -3.45 15.95 15.12
CA GLU A 71 -2.67 15.29 16.18
C GLU A 71 -3.51 14.33 17.01
N GLN A 72 -4.76 14.68 17.34
CA GLN A 72 -5.64 13.87 18.19
C GLN A 72 -6.31 12.73 17.42
N ILE A 73 -6.68 12.94 16.15
CA ILE A 73 -7.50 11.98 15.39
C ILE A 73 -6.70 11.33 14.25
N ILE A 74 -6.16 12.12 13.33
CA ILE A 74 -5.56 11.58 12.09
C ILE A 74 -4.27 10.81 12.37
N LYS A 75 -3.36 11.38 13.17
CA LYS A 75 -2.04 10.78 13.42
C LYS A 75 -2.13 9.42 14.14
N PRO A 76 -2.97 9.23 15.18
CA PRO A 76 -3.19 7.91 15.77
C PRO A 76 -3.75 6.89 14.77
N LEU A 77 -4.69 7.28 13.91
CA LEU A 77 -5.26 6.39 12.88
C LEU A 77 -4.21 5.96 11.86
N LEU A 78 -3.32 6.87 11.44
CA LEU A 78 -2.22 6.55 10.53
C LEU A 78 -1.24 5.55 11.17
N LYS A 79 -0.88 5.76 12.45
CA LYS A 79 -0.01 4.84 13.19
C LYS A 79 -0.64 3.45 13.31
N LYS A 80 -1.92 3.38 13.73
CA LYS A 80 -2.66 2.12 13.83
C LYS A 80 -2.70 1.37 12.50
N ASN A 81 -2.97 2.06 11.39
CA ASN A 81 -2.97 1.43 10.06
C ASN A 81 -1.60 0.90 9.63
N TYR A 82 -0.52 1.60 9.98
CA TYR A 82 0.84 1.14 9.71
C TYR A 82 1.14 -0.15 10.48
N ASP A 83 0.83 -0.18 11.78
CA ASP A 83 1.06 -1.34 12.64
C ASP A 83 0.23 -2.55 12.19
N LEU A 84 -1.04 -2.34 11.82
CA LEU A 84 -1.89 -3.38 11.24
C LEU A 84 -1.32 -3.95 9.94
N LYS A 85 -0.82 -3.10 9.03
CA LYS A 85 -0.17 -3.57 7.80
C LYS A 85 1.10 -4.38 8.09
N LYS A 86 1.88 -4.00 9.10
CA LYS A 86 3.06 -4.75 9.53
C LYS A 86 2.67 -6.11 10.08
N GLN A 87 1.67 -6.17 10.95
CA GLN A 87 1.14 -7.43 11.48
C GLN A 87 0.57 -8.32 10.38
N GLN A 88 -0.22 -7.77 9.45
CA GLN A 88 -0.76 -8.53 8.33
C GLN A 88 0.34 -9.18 7.48
N LYS A 89 1.45 -8.47 7.22
CA LYS A 89 2.60 -9.04 6.51
C LYS A 89 3.19 -10.24 7.27
N ILE A 90 3.34 -10.11 8.59
CA ILE A 90 3.85 -11.19 9.44
C ILE A 90 2.87 -12.37 9.41
N THR A 91 1.57 -12.14 9.63
CA THR A 91 0.54 -13.18 9.56
C THR A 91 0.53 -13.89 8.21
N ASN A 92 0.68 -13.16 7.10
CA ASN A 92 0.74 -13.76 5.77
C ASN A 92 1.96 -14.68 5.61
N VAL A 93 3.11 -14.27 6.15
CA VAL A 93 4.33 -15.09 6.15
C VAL A 93 4.15 -16.33 7.03
N LEU A 94 3.60 -16.19 8.24
CA LEU A 94 3.33 -17.32 9.14
C LEU A 94 2.36 -18.33 8.53
N LYS A 95 1.28 -17.86 7.90
CA LYS A 95 0.35 -18.73 7.15
C LYS A 95 1.03 -19.50 6.02
N SER A 96 2.03 -18.88 5.38
CA SER A 96 2.80 -19.55 4.33
C SER A 96 3.71 -20.62 4.93
N ILE A 97 4.36 -20.32 6.06
CA ILE A 97 5.20 -21.28 6.80
C ILE A 97 4.36 -22.50 7.24
N GLU A 98 3.18 -22.28 7.79
CA GLU A 98 2.25 -23.35 8.17
C GLU A 98 1.79 -24.17 6.96
N LYS A 99 1.39 -23.51 5.86
CA LYS A 99 0.90 -24.17 4.63
C LYS A 99 1.94 -25.12 4.02
N TYR A 100 3.22 -24.74 4.09
CA TYR A 100 4.32 -25.49 3.47
C TYR A 100 5.17 -26.26 4.48
N GLU A 101 4.70 -26.38 5.73
CA GLU A 101 5.38 -27.12 6.81
C GLU A 101 6.87 -26.75 6.96
N ILE A 102 7.20 -25.46 6.78
CA ILE A 102 8.58 -24.98 6.79
C ILE A 102 9.12 -25.02 8.22
N ASP A 103 10.16 -25.80 8.46
CA ASP A 103 10.91 -25.76 9.72
C ASP A 103 11.89 -24.59 9.70
N LEU A 104 11.63 -23.57 10.52
CA LEU A 104 12.52 -22.41 10.65
C LEU A 104 13.81 -22.71 11.43
N LYS A 105 13.91 -23.86 12.08
CA LYS A 105 15.12 -24.31 12.78
C LYS A 105 16.04 -25.12 11.89
N ASP A 106 15.54 -25.61 10.75
CA ASP A 106 16.34 -26.34 9.80
C ASP A 106 17.32 -25.37 9.12
N PRO A 107 18.65 -25.52 9.32
CA PRO A 107 19.63 -24.67 8.68
C PRO A 107 19.81 -24.98 7.19
N PHE A 108 19.01 -25.87 6.60
CA PHE A 108 19.13 -26.30 5.21
C PHE A 108 19.05 -25.14 4.22
N THR A 109 20.06 -25.04 3.35
CA THR A 109 20.28 -23.96 2.40
C THR A 109 20.45 -24.47 0.97
N LEU A 110 20.43 -23.53 0.02
CA LEU A 110 20.69 -23.81 -1.40
C LEU A 110 22.10 -24.39 -1.62
N LYS A 111 23.04 -24.08 -0.71
CA LYS A 111 24.39 -24.65 -0.75
C LYS A 111 24.34 -26.14 -0.46
N ASP A 112 23.55 -26.57 0.51
CA ASP A 112 23.40 -27.99 0.84
C ASP A 112 22.85 -28.78 -0.36
N ILE A 113 21.89 -28.20 -1.09
CA ILE A 113 21.40 -28.78 -2.36
C ILE A 113 22.52 -28.89 -3.40
N LEU A 114 23.31 -27.84 -3.57
CA LEU A 114 24.41 -27.82 -4.55
C LEU A 114 25.50 -28.84 -4.21
N ASP A 115 25.84 -28.96 -2.93
CA ASP A 115 26.85 -29.91 -2.44
C ASP A 115 26.35 -31.36 -2.68
N LYS A 116 25.10 -31.67 -2.31
CA LYS A 116 24.47 -32.97 -2.58
C LYS A 116 24.40 -33.30 -4.07
N ALA A 117 24.03 -32.33 -4.90
CA ALA A 117 23.97 -32.51 -6.36
C ALA A 117 25.36 -32.76 -6.97
N SER A 118 26.38 -32.02 -6.49
CA SER A 118 27.77 -32.18 -6.94
C SER A 118 28.37 -33.53 -6.52
N ASN A 119 27.93 -34.05 -5.37
CA ASN A 119 28.32 -35.36 -4.87
C ASN A 119 27.53 -36.52 -5.51
N GLY A 120 26.53 -36.24 -6.35
CA GLY A 120 25.68 -37.27 -6.97
C GLY A 120 24.73 -37.96 -5.98
N GLU A 121 24.37 -37.30 -4.88
CA GLU A 121 23.54 -37.86 -3.80
C GLU A 121 22.05 -37.94 -4.14
N TYR A 122 21.63 -37.37 -5.27
CA TYR A 122 20.26 -37.48 -5.77
C TYR A 122 20.16 -38.60 -6.80
N ALA A 123 19.32 -39.60 -6.54
CA ALA A 123 19.06 -40.69 -7.47
C ALA A 123 18.30 -40.23 -8.72
N ASN A 124 17.52 -39.15 -8.60
CA ASN A 124 16.77 -38.55 -9.71
C ASN A 124 16.34 -37.11 -9.40
N GLN A 125 15.80 -36.42 -10.41
CA GLN A 125 15.33 -35.04 -10.28
C GLN A 125 14.10 -34.89 -9.36
N ILE A 126 13.33 -35.96 -9.15
CA ILE A 126 12.16 -35.92 -8.25
C ILE A 126 12.64 -35.80 -6.81
N GLU A 127 13.71 -36.50 -6.43
CA GLU A 127 14.31 -36.44 -5.10
C GLU A 127 14.84 -35.04 -4.78
N LEU A 128 15.58 -34.45 -5.71
CA LEU A 128 16.04 -33.05 -5.64
C LEU A 128 14.87 -32.09 -5.39
N VAL A 129 13.79 -32.19 -6.19
CA VAL A 129 12.67 -31.25 -6.14
C VAL A 129 11.78 -31.45 -4.91
N ALA A 130 11.38 -32.69 -4.64
CA ALA A 130 10.40 -33.00 -3.60
C ALA A 130 10.97 -32.97 -2.19
N GLN A 131 12.25 -33.31 -2.00
CA GLN A 131 12.84 -33.38 -0.66
C GLN A 131 13.53 -32.08 -0.25
N ASP A 132 14.28 -31.47 -1.15
CA ASP A 132 15.25 -30.45 -0.76
C ASP A 132 14.94 -29.09 -1.38
N LEU A 133 14.55 -29.05 -2.66
CA LEU A 133 14.20 -27.78 -3.31
C LEU A 133 12.91 -27.17 -2.73
N GLN A 134 11.93 -27.98 -2.36
CA GLN A 134 10.68 -27.53 -1.70
C GLN A 134 10.92 -26.86 -0.33
N LYS A 135 11.96 -27.28 0.42
CA LYS A 135 12.31 -26.65 1.71
C LYS A 135 12.74 -25.19 1.53
N ILE A 136 13.22 -24.83 0.34
CA ILE A 136 13.81 -23.50 0.06
C ILE A 136 12.90 -22.66 -0.82
N LEU A 137 12.32 -23.26 -1.85
CA LEU A 137 11.43 -22.56 -2.76
C LEU A 137 10.09 -22.32 -2.10
N LYS A 138 9.85 -21.06 -1.75
CA LYS A 138 8.53 -20.49 -1.53
C LYS A 138 7.74 -20.59 -2.84
N VAL A 139 7.19 -21.74 -3.20
CA VAL A 139 6.35 -21.83 -4.39
C VAL A 139 5.04 -21.12 -4.07
N ALA A 140 4.91 -19.91 -4.61
CA ALA A 140 3.75 -19.02 -4.48
C ALA A 140 2.46 -19.66 -5.03
#